data_AF-A0A2V2EVD1-F1
#
_entry.id   AF-A0A2V2EVD1-F1
#
_cell.length_a   1.000
_cell.length_b   1.000
_cell.length_c   1.000
_cell.angle_alpha   90.00
_cell.angle_beta   90.00
_cell.angle_gamma   90.00
#
_symmetry.space_group_name_H-M   'P 1'
#
loop_
_entity.id
_entity.type
_entity.pdbx_description
1 polymer ?
#
loop_
_entity_poly.entity_id
_entity_poly.type
_entity_poly.pdbx_seq_one_letter_code
_entity_poly.pdbx_strand_id
1 'polypeptide(L)'
;MAKKSKIKYYIPGAIALLFGIAAFCMMFLDAVSYVGKIGGSTISVSGMDLAFGSKNTDIPGVTIEVLQFNIMVTLAYVLPLLGGIISLITGKSFIGKIIATACFVVGAVFLFSTTGFTAISFGSDTKDAILLLFNEKLAIGSIIGGVLAIIGAVVSFFKGSIAKMIN
;
A
#
# COMPACT_ATOMS: atom_id res chain seq x y z
N MET A 1 26.04 32.51 -0.88
CA MET A 1 24.56 32.44 -0.68
C MET A 1 23.85 31.23 -1.34
N ALA A 2 24.54 30.21 -1.86
CA ALA A 2 23.90 29.13 -2.63
C ALA A 2 23.24 27.97 -1.81
N LYS A 3 23.39 27.93 -0.48
CA LYS A 3 22.97 26.76 0.34
C LYS A 3 21.48 26.77 0.73
N LYS A 4 20.84 27.95 0.77
CA LYS A 4 19.41 28.09 1.15
C LYS A 4 18.42 27.50 0.13
N SER A 5 18.81 27.31 -1.14
CA SER A 5 17.88 26.88 -2.21
C SER A 5 17.60 25.38 -2.23
N LYS A 6 18.53 24.54 -1.76
CA LYS A 6 18.37 23.08 -1.74
C LYS A 6 17.46 22.60 -0.59
N ILE A 7 17.57 23.21 0.60
CA ILE A 7 16.77 22.88 1.79
C ILE A 7 15.24 22.94 1.50
N LYS A 8 14.82 23.86 0.64
CA LYS A 8 13.40 24.08 0.31
C LYS A 8 12.68 22.88 -0.31
N TYR A 9 13.42 22.02 -1.01
CA TYR A 9 12.85 20.83 -1.65
C TYR A 9 12.77 19.65 -0.67
N TYR A 10 13.49 19.65 0.44
CA TYR A 10 13.43 18.54 1.39
C TYR A 10 12.14 18.54 2.21
N ILE A 11 11.51 19.70 2.44
CA ILE A 11 10.24 19.79 3.18
C ILE A 11 9.12 19.00 2.47
N PRO A 12 8.74 19.32 1.22
CA PRO A 12 7.72 18.53 0.51
C PRO A 12 8.17 17.08 0.28
N GLY A 13 9.48 16.82 0.12
CA GLY A 13 9.99 15.46 0.07
C GLY A 13 9.80 14.67 1.37
N ALA A 14 9.97 15.32 2.53
CA ALA A 14 9.74 14.73 3.84
C ALA A 14 8.24 14.50 4.09
N ILE A 15 7.37 15.41 3.65
CA ILE A 15 5.91 15.22 3.68
C ILE A 15 5.54 13.99 2.84
N ALA A 16 6.07 13.88 1.62
CA ALA A 16 5.85 12.69 0.79
C ALA A 16 6.36 11.41 1.48
N LEU A 17 7.53 11.45 2.11
CA LEU A 17 8.05 10.32 2.87
C LEU A 17 7.14 9.93 4.04
N LEU A 18 6.58 10.88 4.78
CA LEU A 18 5.61 10.59 5.84
C LEU A 18 4.39 9.84 5.29
N PHE A 19 3.85 10.25 4.15
CA PHE A 19 2.76 9.52 3.49
C PHE A 19 3.18 8.13 3.00
N GLY A 20 4.41 7.98 2.49
CA GLY A 20 4.97 6.69 2.10
C GLY A 20 5.13 5.72 3.27
N ILE A 21 5.66 6.21 4.40
CA ILE A 21 5.78 5.43 5.64
C ILE A 21 4.39 5.06 6.16
N ALA A 22 3.47 6.03 6.23
CA ALA A 22 2.12 5.77 6.71
C ALA A 22 1.39 4.73 5.83
N ALA A 23 1.50 4.85 4.51
CA ALA A 23 0.95 3.85 3.57
C ALA A 23 1.58 2.46 3.77
N PHE A 24 2.90 2.39 3.96
CA PHE A 24 3.59 1.14 4.27
C PHE A 24 3.11 0.52 5.58
N CYS A 25 2.93 1.32 6.63
CA CYS A 25 2.43 0.85 7.92
C CYS A 25 1.01 0.28 7.86
N MET A 26 0.21 0.62 6.85
CA MET A 26 -1.13 0.03 6.67
C MET A 26 -1.09 -1.48 6.36
N MET A 27 0.08 -2.03 6.03
CA MET A 27 0.29 -3.47 5.89
C MET A 27 -0.05 -4.26 7.15
N PHE A 28 0.08 -3.66 8.33
CA PHE A 28 -0.25 -4.29 9.61
C PHE A 28 -1.76 -4.27 9.94
N LEU A 29 -2.57 -3.63 9.11
CA LEU A 29 -4.02 -3.63 9.22
C LEU A 29 -4.65 -4.62 8.24
N ASP A 30 -5.93 -4.90 8.44
CA ASP A 30 -6.75 -5.70 7.53
C ASP A 30 -6.68 -5.13 6.10
N ALA A 31 -6.22 -5.95 5.16
CA ALA A 31 -6.12 -5.60 3.75
C ALA A 31 -7.34 -6.08 2.95
N VAL A 32 -7.88 -7.25 3.31
CA VAL A 32 -9.12 -7.80 2.76
C VAL A 32 -9.99 -8.38 3.87
N SER A 33 -11.30 -8.38 3.63
CA SER A 33 -12.27 -9.06 4.49
C SER A 33 -13.19 -9.95 3.65
N TYR A 34 -13.55 -11.09 4.22
CA TYR A 34 -14.48 -12.08 3.68
C TYR A 34 -15.73 -12.08 4.55
N VAL A 35 -16.87 -11.72 3.97
CA VAL A 35 -18.17 -11.68 4.67
C VAL A 35 -19.02 -12.87 4.24
N GLY A 36 -19.43 -13.69 5.20
CA GLY A 36 -20.21 -14.90 4.97
C GLY A 36 -21.54 -14.58 4.30
N LYS A 37 -21.85 -15.28 3.21
CA LYS A 37 -23.11 -15.12 2.48
C LYS A 37 -24.33 -15.55 3.31
N ILE A 38 -24.09 -16.42 4.30
CA ILE A 38 -25.09 -16.93 5.23
C ILE A 38 -24.57 -16.66 6.65
N GLY A 39 -25.39 -16.05 7.51
CA GLY A 39 -25.04 -15.80 8.92
C GLY A 39 -24.11 -14.62 9.20
N GLY A 40 -23.60 -13.92 8.17
CA GLY A 40 -22.92 -12.62 8.32
C GLY A 40 -21.57 -12.62 9.04
N SER A 41 -20.95 -13.79 9.23
CA SER A 41 -19.61 -13.89 9.80
C SER A 41 -18.60 -13.10 8.98
N THR A 42 -17.59 -12.51 9.62
CA THR A 42 -16.53 -11.76 8.93
C THR A 42 -15.17 -12.30 9.33
N ILE A 43 -14.34 -12.59 8.34
CA ILE A 43 -12.93 -12.97 8.51
C ILE A 43 -12.10 -11.91 7.81
N SER A 44 -11.10 -11.35 8.48
CA SER A 44 -10.18 -10.39 7.87
C SER A 44 -8.78 -10.98 7.79
N VAL A 45 -8.03 -10.55 6.78
CA VAL A 45 -6.63 -10.93 6.60
C VAL A 45 -5.79 -9.67 6.44
N SER A 46 -4.72 -9.59 7.22
CA SER A 46 -3.82 -8.44 7.22
C SER A 46 -3.02 -8.34 5.91
N GLY A 47 -2.56 -7.14 5.57
CA GLY A 47 -1.67 -6.95 4.42
C GLY A 47 -0.36 -7.73 4.56
N MET A 48 0.14 -7.86 5.78
CA MET A 48 1.35 -8.61 6.11
C MET A 48 1.19 -10.10 5.82
N ASP A 49 0.09 -10.70 6.26
CA ASP A 49 -0.20 -12.12 6.03
C ASP A 49 -0.39 -12.38 4.54
N LEU A 50 -1.09 -11.50 3.82
CA LEU A 50 -1.23 -11.63 2.37
C LEU A 50 0.10 -11.54 1.64
N ALA A 51 1.01 -10.67 2.07
CA ALA A 51 2.28 -10.43 1.39
C ALA A 51 3.32 -11.51 1.65
N PHE A 52 3.49 -11.93 2.91
CA PHE A 52 4.57 -12.82 3.31
C PHE A 52 4.12 -14.24 3.62
N GLY A 53 2.80 -14.47 3.66
CA GLY A 53 2.22 -15.71 4.15
C GLY A 53 2.16 -15.74 5.66
N SER A 54 1.16 -16.45 6.18
CA SER A 54 1.00 -16.75 7.59
C SER A 54 0.24 -18.06 7.74
N LYS A 55 0.51 -18.76 8.84
CA LYS A 55 -0.28 -19.90 9.29
C LYS A 55 -1.31 -19.39 10.30
N ASN A 56 -2.33 -18.68 9.83
CA ASN A 56 -3.37 -18.17 10.72
C ASN A 56 -4.35 -19.31 11.07
N THR A 57 -4.54 -19.53 12.37
CA THR A 57 -5.44 -20.54 12.93
C THR A 57 -6.64 -19.85 13.58
N ASP A 58 -7.18 -18.80 12.93
CA ASP A 58 -8.17 -17.91 13.54
C ASP A 58 -9.62 -18.44 13.51
N ILE A 59 -9.83 -19.63 12.94
CA ILE A 59 -11.12 -20.32 12.95
C ILE A 59 -10.95 -21.66 13.69
N PRO A 60 -11.65 -21.89 14.81
CA PRO A 60 -11.65 -23.18 15.49
C PRO A 60 -12.07 -24.29 14.50
N GLY A 61 -11.14 -25.18 14.15
CA GLY A 61 -11.37 -26.31 13.26
C GLY A 61 -11.10 -26.07 11.76
N VAL A 62 -10.65 -24.87 11.35
CA VAL A 62 -10.25 -24.60 9.95
C VAL A 62 -8.89 -23.89 9.92
N THR A 63 -7.86 -24.60 9.47
CA THR A 63 -6.55 -24.00 9.19
C THR A 63 -6.60 -23.33 7.82
N ILE A 64 -6.57 -22.00 7.78
CA ILE A 64 -6.37 -21.25 6.52
C ILE A 64 -4.89 -20.91 6.45
N GLU A 65 -4.13 -21.74 5.73
CA GLU A 65 -2.74 -21.44 5.47
C GLU A 65 -2.63 -20.43 4.32
N VAL A 66 -2.09 -19.24 4.59
CA VAL A 66 -1.66 -18.29 3.55
C VAL A 66 -0.23 -18.71 3.19
N LEU A 67 -0.09 -19.64 2.25
CA LEU A 67 1.14 -20.41 2.03
C LEU A 67 2.18 -19.72 1.14
N GLN A 68 1.89 -18.57 0.55
CA GLN A 68 2.71 -18.03 -0.54
C GLN A 68 3.03 -16.55 -0.40
N PHE A 69 4.31 -16.23 -0.66
CA PHE A 69 4.78 -14.87 -0.82
C PHE A 69 4.10 -14.21 -2.02
N ASN A 70 3.37 -13.12 -1.75
CA ASN A 70 2.68 -12.35 -2.76
C ASN A 70 3.46 -11.08 -3.08
N ILE A 71 4.21 -11.15 -4.18
CA ILE A 71 5.02 -10.02 -4.65
C ILE A 71 4.15 -8.79 -4.98
N MET A 72 2.93 -8.98 -5.46
CA MET A 72 2.05 -7.86 -5.84
C MET A 72 1.63 -7.06 -4.61
N VAL A 73 1.22 -7.76 -3.54
CA VAL A 73 0.85 -7.12 -2.26
C VAL A 73 2.07 -6.53 -1.58
N THR A 74 3.22 -7.21 -1.62
CA THR A 74 4.48 -6.67 -1.09
C THR A 74 4.85 -5.35 -1.78
N LEU A 75 4.80 -5.31 -3.11
CA LEU A 75 5.06 -4.10 -3.89
C LEU A 75 4.03 -3.00 -3.60
N ALA A 76 2.77 -3.36 -3.35
CA ALA A 76 1.71 -2.42 -3.01
C ALA A 76 2.08 -1.52 -1.81
N TYR A 77 2.72 -2.09 -0.79
CA TYR A 77 3.16 -1.37 0.41
C TYR A 77 4.58 -0.79 0.29
N VAL A 78 5.49 -1.47 -0.39
CA VAL A 78 6.90 -1.04 -0.49
C VAL A 78 7.09 0.13 -1.48
N LEU A 79 6.34 0.16 -2.58
CA LEU A 79 6.49 1.21 -3.58
C LEU A 79 6.17 2.61 -3.04
N PRO A 80 5.11 2.86 -2.26
CA PRO A 80 4.89 4.15 -1.61
C PRO A 80 6.06 4.59 -0.73
N LEU A 81 6.67 3.67 0.03
CA LEU A 81 7.86 3.96 0.84
C LEU A 81 9.05 4.38 -0.03
N LEU A 82 9.34 3.62 -1.10
CA LEU A 82 10.40 3.96 -2.06
C LEU A 82 10.12 5.30 -2.75
N GLY A 83 8.87 5.56 -3.14
CA GLY A 83 8.44 6.83 -3.70
C GLY A 83 8.74 8.00 -2.75
N GLY A 84 8.44 7.81 -1.45
CA GLY A 84 8.77 8.76 -0.40
C GLY A 84 10.27 9.02 -0.26
N ILE A 85 11.08 7.97 -0.25
CA ILE A 85 12.56 8.07 -0.14
C ILE A 85 13.13 8.81 -1.35
N ILE A 86 12.73 8.42 -2.57
CA ILE A 86 13.14 9.07 -3.82
C ILE A 86 12.71 10.54 -3.80
N SER A 87 11.48 10.82 -3.37
CA SER A 87 10.97 12.18 -3.24
C SER A 87 11.79 13.00 -2.24
N LEU A 88 12.28 12.42 -1.13
CA LEU A 88 13.13 13.13 -0.18
C LEU A 88 14.52 13.47 -0.77
N ILE A 89 15.19 12.47 -1.36
CA ILE A 89 16.59 12.61 -1.80
C ILE A 89 16.74 13.36 -3.13
N THR A 90 15.74 13.31 -4.00
CA THR A 90 15.80 13.98 -5.30
C THR A 90 15.37 15.44 -5.17
N GLY A 91 16.30 16.39 -5.35
CA GLY A 91 16.02 17.82 -5.18
C GLY A 91 15.01 18.41 -6.20
N LYS A 92 15.51 19.19 -7.17
CA LYS A 92 14.68 19.79 -8.26
C LYS A 92 14.51 18.85 -9.47
N SER A 93 15.09 17.64 -9.44
CA SER A 93 15.12 16.73 -10.58
C SER A 93 13.71 16.41 -11.10
N PHE A 94 13.48 16.66 -12.39
CA PHE A 94 12.20 16.33 -13.03
C PHE A 94 11.98 14.82 -13.08
N ILE A 95 13.02 14.07 -13.46
CA ILE A 95 13.02 12.60 -13.48
C ILE A 95 12.75 12.02 -12.09
N GLY A 96 13.41 12.57 -11.05
CA GLY A 96 13.21 12.11 -9.67
C GLY A 96 11.77 12.25 -9.19
N LYS A 97 11.09 13.34 -9.56
CA LYS A 97 9.67 13.54 -9.25
C LYS A 97 8.77 12.54 -9.98
N ILE A 98 9.03 12.29 -11.27
CA ILE A 98 8.24 11.33 -12.06
C ILE A 98 8.37 9.94 -11.45
N ILE A 99 9.59 9.49 -11.17
CA ILE A 99 9.83 8.16 -10.59
C ILE A 99 9.16 8.05 -9.22
N ALA A 100 9.35 9.04 -8.33
CA ALA A 100 8.69 9.06 -7.02
C ALA A 100 7.16 8.98 -7.14
N THR A 101 6.58 9.81 -8.03
CA THR A 101 5.14 9.83 -8.29
C THR A 101 4.66 8.47 -8.83
N ALA A 102 5.39 7.88 -9.77
CA ALA A 102 5.06 6.57 -10.33
C ALA A 102 5.07 5.47 -9.25
N CYS A 103 6.07 5.45 -8.36
CA CYS A 103 6.10 4.51 -7.24
C CYS A 103 4.86 4.65 -6.34
N PHE A 104 4.46 5.87 -6.00
CA PHE A 104 3.24 6.09 -5.24
C PHE A 104 1.97 5.66 -5.98
N VAL A 105 1.83 6.01 -7.25
CA VAL A 105 0.65 5.70 -8.07
C VAL A 105 0.51 4.20 -8.28
N VAL A 106 1.60 3.50 -8.64
CA VAL A 106 1.57 2.05 -8.83
C VAL A 106 1.28 1.34 -7.50
N GLY A 107 1.89 1.80 -6.40
CA GLY A 107 1.56 1.32 -5.06
C GLY A 107 0.07 1.48 -4.72
N ALA A 108 -0.51 2.65 -5.00
CA ALA A 108 -1.93 2.91 -4.77
C ALA A 108 -2.84 2.00 -5.62
N VAL A 109 -2.54 1.84 -6.91
CA VAL A 109 -3.29 0.94 -7.80
C VAL A 109 -3.25 -0.49 -7.27
N PHE A 110 -2.09 -0.94 -6.80
CA PHE A 110 -1.96 -2.28 -6.24
C PHE A 110 -2.74 -2.43 -4.92
N LEU A 111 -2.71 -1.41 -4.05
CA LEU A 111 -3.49 -1.42 -2.81
C LEU A 111 -5.00 -1.49 -3.10
N PHE A 112 -5.52 -0.70 -4.03
CA PHE A 112 -6.94 -0.79 -4.42
C PHE A 112 -7.30 -2.09 -5.16
N SER A 113 -6.29 -2.77 -5.73
CA SER A 113 -6.46 -4.05 -6.43
C SER A 113 -6.11 -5.26 -5.56
N THR A 114 -5.94 -5.09 -4.24
CA THR A 114 -5.43 -6.16 -3.36
C THR A 114 -6.29 -7.42 -3.42
N THR A 115 -7.61 -7.30 -3.51
CA THR A 115 -8.54 -8.43 -3.68
C THR A 115 -8.27 -9.23 -4.96
N GLY A 116 -7.80 -8.58 -6.02
CA GLY A 116 -7.38 -9.24 -7.26
C GLY A 116 -6.11 -10.09 -7.08
N PHE A 117 -5.29 -9.79 -6.09
CA PHE A 117 -4.01 -10.48 -5.85
C PHE A 117 -4.09 -11.59 -4.80
N THR A 118 -5.19 -11.71 -4.05
CA THR A 118 -5.32 -12.73 -2.98
C THR A 118 -5.18 -14.17 -3.51
N ALA A 119 -5.47 -14.41 -4.79
CA ALA A 119 -5.24 -15.72 -5.43
C ALA A 119 -3.76 -16.15 -5.37
N ILE A 120 -2.83 -15.19 -5.40
CA ILE A 120 -1.39 -15.44 -5.27
C ILE A 120 -1.04 -15.82 -3.83
N SER A 121 -1.77 -15.31 -2.83
CA SER A 121 -1.51 -15.60 -1.41
C SER A 121 -2.10 -16.96 -0.97
N PHE A 122 -3.30 -17.32 -1.45
CA PHE A 122 -4.02 -18.52 -1.06
C PHE A 122 -3.87 -19.71 -2.02
N GLY A 123 -3.49 -19.46 -3.27
CA GLY A 123 -3.71 -20.38 -4.38
C GLY A 123 -5.12 -20.23 -4.97
N SER A 124 -5.27 -20.52 -6.27
CA SER A 124 -6.53 -20.38 -7.01
C SER A 124 -7.67 -21.20 -6.40
N ASP A 125 -7.42 -22.48 -6.14
CA ASP A 125 -8.46 -23.42 -5.75
C ASP A 125 -9.01 -23.10 -4.35
N THR A 126 -8.11 -22.74 -3.43
CA THR A 126 -8.47 -22.27 -2.09
C THR A 126 -9.29 -21.00 -2.14
N LYS A 127 -8.88 -20.03 -2.97
CA LYS A 127 -9.63 -18.77 -3.15
C LYS A 127 -11.03 -19.03 -3.68
N ASP A 128 -11.17 -19.88 -4.69
CA ASP A 128 -12.47 -20.22 -5.27
C ASP A 128 -13.39 -20.89 -4.23
N ALA A 129 -12.85 -21.80 -3.42
CA ALA A 129 -13.59 -22.41 -2.31
C ALA A 129 -14.07 -21.39 -1.27
N ILE A 130 -13.23 -20.41 -0.90
CA ILE A 130 -13.63 -19.31 0.00
C ILE A 130 -14.75 -18.47 -0.64
N LEU A 131 -14.62 -18.12 -1.92
CA LEU A 131 -15.59 -17.27 -2.63
C LEU A 131 -16.96 -17.94 -2.87
N LEU A 132 -17.07 -19.27 -2.75
CA LEU A 132 -18.37 -19.96 -2.73
C LEU A 132 -19.20 -19.54 -1.51
N LEU A 133 -18.56 -19.43 -0.35
CA LEU A 133 -19.22 -19.19 0.93
C LEU A 133 -19.19 -17.72 1.39
N PHE A 134 -18.22 -16.93 0.90
CA PHE A 134 -17.97 -15.56 1.33
C PHE A 134 -17.95 -14.57 0.17
N ASN A 135 -18.30 -13.32 0.45
CA ASN A 135 -18.04 -12.18 -0.42
C ASN A 135 -16.74 -11.51 0.01
N GLU A 136 -15.77 -11.42 -0.91
CA GLU A 136 -14.52 -10.72 -0.70
C GLU A 136 -14.71 -9.20 -0.90
N LYS A 137 -14.16 -8.41 0.01
CA LYS A 137 -14.12 -6.94 -0.09
C LYS A 137 -12.77 -6.41 0.35
N LEU A 138 -12.41 -5.25 -0.18
CA LEU A 138 -11.24 -4.52 0.27
C LEU A 138 -11.47 -4.01 1.69
N ALA A 139 -10.49 -4.21 2.57
CA ALA A 139 -10.56 -3.75 3.96
C ALA A 139 -9.86 -2.41 4.14
N ILE A 140 -9.98 -1.87 5.36
CA ILE A 140 -9.63 -0.48 5.65
C ILE A 140 -8.13 -0.19 5.47
N GLY A 141 -7.24 -1.17 5.75
CA GLY A 141 -5.81 -1.01 5.59
C GLY A 141 -5.41 -0.72 4.15
N SER A 142 -5.91 -1.51 3.20
CA SER A 142 -5.64 -1.29 1.78
C SER A 142 -6.27 0.00 1.26
N ILE A 143 -7.48 0.35 1.71
CA ILE A 143 -8.15 1.61 1.31
C ILE A 143 -7.35 2.83 1.79
N ILE A 144 -7.04 2.90 3.09
CA ILE A 144 -6.30 4.02 3.67
C ILE A 144 -4.89 4.08 3.09
N GLY A 145 -4.21 2.94 2.96
CA GLY A 145 -2.89 2.87 2.34
C GLY A 145 -2.89 3.43 0.92
N GLY A 146 -3.89 3.05 0.10
CA GLY A 146 -4.05 3.57 -1.26
C GLY A 146 -4.28 5.08 -1.30
N VAL A 147 -5.13 5.61 -0.42
CA VAL A 147 -5.38 7.06 -0.32
C VAL A 147 -4.12 7.82 0.10
N LEU A 148 -3.40 7.34 1.12
CA LEU A 148 -2.15 7.95 1.57
C LEU A 148 -1.09 7.93 0.47
N ALA A 149 -1.02 6.84 -0.30
CA ALA A 149 -0.13 6.75 -1.46
C ALA A 149 -0.51 7.78 -2.54
N ILE A 150 -1.80 7.99 -2.83
CA ILE A 150 -2.26 9.06 -3.74
C ILE A 150 -1.81 10.44 -3.25
N ILE A 151 -1.97 10.74 -1.95
CA ILE A 151 -1.53 12.03 -1.39
C ILE A 151 -0.01 12.17 -1.54
N GLY A 152 0.75 11.12 -1.26
CA GLY A 152 2.20 11.07 -1.49
C GLY A 152 2.59 11.33 -2.95
N ALA A 153 1.82 10.80 -3.91
CA ALA A 153 2.00 11.07 -5.34
C ALA A 153 1.80 12.56 -5.67
N VAL A 154 0.71 13.16 -5.19
CA VAL A 154 0.40 14.59 -5.39
C VAL A 154 1.51 15.46 -4.83
N VAL A 155 1.95 15.19 -3.60
CA VAL A 155 3.04 15.95 -2.96
C VAL A 155 4.35 15.81 -3.74
N SER A 156 4.67 14.60 -4.22
CA SER A 156 5.91 14.35 -4.98
C SER A 156 5.89 15.03 -6.36
N PHE A 157 4.75 15.03 -7.03
CA PHE A 157 4.57 15.67 -8.33
C PHE A 157 4.64 17.20 -8.21
N PHE A 158 3.87 17.78 -7.29
CA PHE A 158 3.78 19.23 -7.06
C PHE A 158 4.87 19.77 -6.14
N LYS A 159 5.86 18.95 -5.79
CA LYS A 159 7.00 19.30 -4.94
C LYS A 159 7.62 20.67 -5.22
N GLY A 160 7.74 21.03 -6.51
CA GLY A 160 8.30 22.33 -6.91
C GLY A 160 7.40 23.53 -6.61
N SER A 161 6.08 23.38 -6.78
CA SER A 161 5.09 24.40 -6.47
C SER A 161 4.96 24.59 -4.96
N ILE A 162 4.91 23.48 -4.21
CA ILE A 162 4.85 23.48 -2.73
C ILE A 162 6.08 24.18 -2.14
N ALA A 163 7.28 23.87 -2.65
CA ALA A 163 8.52 24.52 -2.20
C ALA A 163 8.55 26.05 -2.46
N LYS A 164 7.79 26.56 -3.43
CA LYS A 164 7.66 28.01 -3.68
C LYS A 164 6.72 28.67 -2.68
N MET A 165 5.60 28.02 -2.33
CA MET A 165 4.57 28.55 -1.43
C MET A 165 5.00 28.63 0.05
N ILE A 166 6.00 27.86 0.47
CA ILE A 166 6.52 27.87 1.85
C ILE A 166 7.51 29.05 2.09
N ASN A 167 7.69 29.96 1.12
CA ASN A 167 8.46 31.21 1.28
C ASN A 167 7.55 32.39 1.53
#